data_AF-S7WMY9-F1
#
_entry.id   AF-S7WMY9-F1
#
_cell.length_a   1.000
_cell.length_b   1.000
_cell.length_c   1.000
_cell.angle_alpha   90.00
_cell.angle_beta   90.00
_cell.angle_gamma   90.00
#
_symmetry.space_group_name_H-M   'P 1'
#
loop_
_entity.id
_entity.type
_entity.pdbx_description
1 polymer ?
#
loop_
_entity_poly.entity_id
_entity_poly.type
_entity_poly.pdbx_seq_one_letter_code
_entity_poly.pdbx_strand_id
1 'polypeptide(L)'
;MKNPSIFLLILVSLVFIHCTGQKKIKANDQQEEKDNAKLHTDLQHHEGVLINKKMDGYRGIWYMNQPLDNEYKFKYSGGLGTYTAKHNPIAIYRKEVDKTFFCYGGTDTENSTLYHMISYYDHATGEIPQPTLVLDKQTIDAHDNPIISIDKDGYIYLFSTSHGTSRPSYIHKSLEPYNIDAFEVVDATKLEDGKKVPLDNFSYMQTWNIPDKGFVSFFTRYNYPADRTICFMSSPDGENWSEWKRIAAIKKGHYQISAVGDGVVGSAFNFHPDTEEKMGLNWRTNLYYVESPDLGETWRAADGTSLDLPLTTIENAALIHNYYDEDLNVYMKDITYDKDNRPVILYITSKGFEAGPQNGPRTWRTARWDGSKWLINDVTTSDNNYDMGSLFIEEDGTWRLIAPTEVGPQPFNPGGEIALWKSVDQGKSWTMEKQLTKDSPYNHTYARRPINVHPDFYAIWADGHGRQSSESRLFISDKEGNVSMLPQKMDAKKIKLGK
;
A
#
# COMPACT_ATOMS: atom_id res chain seq x y z
N MET A 1 41.88 26.31 40.18
CA MET A 1 40.88 27.12 39.46
C MET A 1 40.85 26.63 38.01
N LYS A 2 39.90 25.76 37.66
CA LYS A 2 39.72 25.27 36.27
C LYS A 2 38.76 26.24 35.56
N ASN A 3 39.19 26.71 34.39
CA ASN A 3 38.56 27.77 33.61
C ASN A 3 37.16 27.37 33.12
N PRO A 4 36.07 28.07 33.50
CA PRO A 4 34.70 27.71 33.11
C PRO A 4 34.35 28.11 31.66
N SER A 5 35.20 28.85 30.95
CA SER A 5 34.88 29.40 29.63
C SER A 5 34.96 28.42 28.44
N ILE A 6 35.54 27.23 28.62
CA ILE A 6 35.68 26.24 27.53
C ILE A 6 34.44 25.35 27.41
N PHE A 7 33.68 25.17 28.50
CA PHE A 7 32.45 24.35 28.47
C PHE A 7 31.29 25.05 27.76
N LEU A 8 31.26 26.39 27.75
CA LEU A 8 30.20 27.17 27.12
C LEU A 8 30.32 27.22 25.58
N LEU A 9 31.55 27.22 25.03
CA LEU A 9 31.77 27.24 23.57
C LEU A 9 31.43 25.90 22.89
N ILE A 10 31.64 24.78 23.59
CA ILE A 10 31.34 23.43 23.08
C ILE A 10 29.82 23.19 23.09
N LEU A 11 29.10 23.68 24.10
CA LEU A 11 27.64 23.59 24.16
C LEU A 11 26.97 24.44 23.08
N VAL A 12 27.47 25.66 22.83
CA VAL A 12 26.95 26.54 21.77
C VAL A 12 27.22 25.94 20.38
N SER A 13 28.40 25.37 20.14
CA SER A 13 28.74 24.74 18.85
C SER A 13 27.89 23.50 18.56
N LEU A 14 27.63 22.66 19.56
CA LEU A 14 26.74 21.50 19.42
C LEU A 14 25.28 21.91 19.16
N VAL A 15 24.78 22.96 19.81
CA VAL A 15 23.42 23.49 19.56
C VAL A 15 23.30 24.12 18.17
N PHE A 16 24.35 24.82 17.68
CA PHE A 16 24.36 25.37 16.32
C PHE A 16 24.46 24.30 15.23
N ILE A 17 25.23 23.22 15.45
CA ILE A 17 25.31 22.09 14.51
C ILE A 17 23.98 21.32 14.47
N HIS A 18 23.35 21.08 15.62
CA HIS A 18 22.05 20.41 15.70
C HIS A 18 20.92 21.25 15.08
N CYS A 19 20.93 22.58 15.29
CA CYS A 19 19.99 23.50 14.64
C CYS A 19 20.19 23.62 13.12
N THR A 20 21.43 23.55 12.63
CA THR A 20 21.74 23.66 11.19
C THR A 20 21.42 22.37 10.44
N GLY A 21 21.64 21.21 11.05
CA GLY A 21 21.16 19.91 10.57
C GLY A 21 19.63 19.92 10.43
N GLN A 22 18.88 20.19 11.50
CA GLN A 22 17.42 20.24 11.47
C GLN A 22 16.84 21.26 10.46
N LYS A 23 17.53 22.38 10.22
CA LYS A 23 17.14 23.37 9.19
C LYS A 23 17.34 22.87 7.76
N LYS A 24 18.45 22.18 7.45
CA LYS A 24 18.66 21.56 6.13
C LYS A 24 17.66 20.43 5.85
N ILE A 25 17.25 19.72 6.89
CA ILE A 25 16.31 18.60 6.85
C ILE A 25 14.87 19.07 6.57
N LYS A 26 14.37 20.04 7.36
CA LYS A 26 13.11 20.72 7.03
C LYS A 26 13.19 21.33 5.64
N ALA A 27 14.35 21.86 5.24
CA ALA A 27 14.52 22.36 3.89
C ALA A 27 14.39 21.26 2.84
N ASN A 28 14.94 20.04 3.01
CA ASN A 28 14.82 18.96 2.00
C ASN A 28 13.40 18.37 1.91
N ASP A 29 12.74 18.07 3.03
CA ASP A 29 11.34 17.56 3.00
C ASP A 29 10.37 18.66 2.53
N GLN A 30 10.56 19.92 2.94
CA GLN A 30 9.78 21.06 2.42
C GLN A 30 10.17 21.41 0.98
N GLN A 31 11.38 21.11 0.54
CA GLN A 31 11.80 21.28 -0.86
C GLN A 31 11.19 20.17 -1.72
N GLU A 32 11.08 18.93 -1.22
CA GLU A 32 10.30 17.86 -1.85
C GLU A 32 8.82 18.26 -1.97
N GLU A 33 8.20 18.74 -0.89
CA GLU A 33 6.83 19.28 -0.94
C GLU A 33 6.71 20.46 -1.91
N LYS A 34 7.67 21.40 -1.93
CA LYS A 34 7.65 22.59 -2.81
C LYS A 34 7.94 22.28 -4.27
N ASP A 35 8.82 21.33 -4.57
CA ASP A 35 9.16 20.95 -5.95
C ASP A 35 8.09 20.04 -6.54
N ASN A 36 7.48 19.17 -5.73
CA ASN A 36 6.23 18.53 -6.10
C ASN A 36 5.14 19.59 -6.33
N ALA A 37 4.96 20.58 -5.45
CA ALA A 37 3.96 21.64 -5.62
C ALA A 37 4.13 22.56 -6.84
N LYS A 38 5.33 22.61 -7.43
CA LYS A 38 5.57 23.37 -8.68
C LYS A 38 5.09 22.62 -9.92
N LEU A 39 4.94 21.30 -9.83
CA LEU A 39 4.48 20.41 -10.90
C LEU A 39 3.06 19.86 -10.64
N HIS A 40 2.63 19.92 -9.38
CA HIS A 40 1.32 19.55 -8.87
C HIS A 40 0.63 20.82 -8.38
N THR A 41 -0.38 21.31 -9.10
CA THR A 41 -1.22 22.45 -8.68
C THR A 41 -2.05 22.17 -7.41
N ASP A 42 -1.95 20.97 -6.85
CA ASP A 42 -2.85 20.31 -5.90
C ASP A 42 -2.37 20.31 -4.44
N LEU A 43 -1.59 21.33 -4.04
CA LEU A 43 -1.40 21.70 -2.63
C LEU A 43 -2.54 22.58 -2.05
N GLN A 44 -3.54 22.92 -2.86
CA GLN A 44 -4.74 23.60 -2.36
C GLN A 44 -5.72 22.59 -1.77
N HIS A 45 -6.40 22.98 -0.69
CA HIS A 45 -7.49 22.19 -0.11
C HIS A 45 -8.60 22.09 -1.15
N HIS A 46 -8.73 20.92 -1.78
CA HIS A 46 -9.87 20.60 -2.62
C HIS A 46 -10.77 19.59 -1.91
N GLU A 47 -12.02 19.98 -1.71
CA GLU A 47 -13.06 19.03 -1.32
C GLU A 47 -13.31 18.09 -2.51
N GLY A 48 -13.39 16.80 -2.20
CA GLY A 48 -13.72 15.80 -3.22
C GLY A 48 -15.19 15.94 -3.59
N VAL A 49 -15.53 15.63 -4.83
CA VAL A 49 -16.89 15.76 -5.35
C VAL A 49 -17.45 14.37 -5.58
N LEU A 50 -18.54 14.02 -4.90
CA LEU A 50 -19.30 12.79 -5.16
C LEU A 50 -20.01 12.92 -6.51
N ILE A 51 -19.80 11.94 -7.40
CA ILE A 51 -20.24 11.99 -8.80
C ILE A 51 -21.28 10.90 -9.13
N ASN A 52 -21.02 9.64 -8.79
CA ASN A 52 -21.86 8.48 -9.14
C ASN A 52 -22.23 8.40 -10.65
N LYS A 53 -21.22 8.28 -11.51
CA LYS A 53 -21.40 8.26 -12.98
C LYS A 53 -20.74 7.06 -13.63
N LYS A 54 -21.43 6.42 -14.58
CA LYS A 54 -20.81 5.42 -15.46
C LYS A 54 -19.82 6.08 -16.42
N MET A 55 -18.61 5.54 -16.45
CA MET A 55 -17.56 5.96 -17.38
C MET A 55 -17.54 5.06 -18.60
N ASP A 56 -17.07 5.60 -19.71
CA ASP A 56 -17.04 4.92 -21.00
C ASP A 56 -15.90 3.89 -21.12
N GLY A 57 -15.16 3.59 -20.05
CA GLY A 57 -14.06 2.63 -20.06
C GLY A 57 -13.13 2.77 -18.87
N TYR A 58 -12.04 2.00 -18.89
CA TYR A 58 -11.08 1.85 -17.80
C TYR A 58 -9.80 2.63 -18.09
N ARG A 59 -9.56 3.71 -17.34
CA ARG A 59 -8.33 4.49 -17.40
C ARG A 59 -7.75 4.59 -16.00
N GLY A 60 -6.52 4.10 -15.80
CA GLY A 60 -5.81 4.28 -14.54
C GLY A 60 -5.19 5.68 -14.46
N ILE A 61 -4.89 6.14 -13.25
CA ILE A 61 -4.07 7.34 -13.05
C ILE A 61 -2.61 7.03 -13.40
N TRP A 62 -1.94 7.95 -14.11
CA TRP A 62 -0.49 8.03 -14.17
C TRP A 62 -0.01 9.07 -13.15
N TYR A 63 1.02 8.74 -12.38
CA TYR A 63 1.56 9.64 -11.37
C TYR A 63 3.07 9.50 -11.27
N MET A 64 3.73 10.57 -10.82
CA MET A 64 5.15 10.60 -10.51
C MET A 64 5.40 11.22 -9.16
N ASN A 65 6.48 10.80 -8.52
CA ASN A 65 6.96 11.38 -7.28
C ASN A 65 8.42 11.74 -7.42
N GLN A 66 8.73 12.99 -7.04
CA GLN A 66 10.07 13.56 -6.95
C GLN A 66 10.87 13.45 -8.27
N PRO A 67 10.90 14.52 -9.08
CA PRO A 67 11.76 14.60 -10.25
C PRO A 67 13.24 14.41 -9.92
N LEU A 68 13.97 13.79 -10.85
CA LEU A 68 15.41 13.57 -10.78
C LEU A 68 16.08 14.16 -12.03
N ASP A 69 17.25 14.77 -11.83
CA ASP A 69 18.10 15.25 -12.93
C ASP A 69 19.03 14.13 -13.42
N ASN A 70 18.43 13.04 -13.90
CA ASN A 70 19.14 11.89 -14.48
C ASN A 70 18.26 11.16 -15.51
N GLU A 71 18.75 10.03 -16.04
CA GLU A 71 18.04 9.25 -17.06
C GLU A 71 16.72 8.61 -16.57
N TYR A 72 16.58 8.37 -15.26
CA TYR A 72 15.41 7.71 -14.66
C TYR A 72 14.25 8.68 -14.40
N LYS A 73 14.49 10.00 -14.50
CA LYS A 73 13.51 11.11 -14.42
C LYS A 73 12.76 11.30 -13.11
N PHE A 74 12.43 10.25 -12.36
CA PHE A 74 11.65 10.29 -11.12
C PHE A 74 12.14 9.27 -10.11
N LYS A 75 11.98 9.54 -8.81
CA LYS A 75 12.23 8.54 -7.74
C LYS A 75 11.35 7.31 -7.95
N TYR A 76 10.09 7.54 -8.27
CA TYR A 76 9.18 6.54 -8.82
C TYR A 76 8.08 7.23 -9.64
N SER A 77 7.60 6.56 -10.68
CA SER A 77 6.45 6.99 -11.47
C SER A 77 5.88 5.81 -12.26
N GLY A 78 4.78 6.02 -12.98
CA GLY A 78 4.19 5.05 -13.90
C GLY A 78 2.67 5.05 -13.82
N GLY A 79 2.05 3.98 -14.33
CA GLY A 79 0.62 3.75 -14.11
C GLY A 79 0.37 3.27 -12.70
N LEU A 80 -0.23 4.12 -11.88
CA LEU A 80 -0.35 3.91 -10.44
C LEU A 80 -1.82 3.74 -10.02
N GLY A 81 -2.66 3.15 -10.88
CA GLY A 81 -4.08 2.91 -10.58
C GLY A 81 -4.34 1.93 -9.42
N THR A 82 -3.42 0.98 -9.19
CA THR A 82 -3.49 0.01 -8.06
C THR A 82 -2.47 0.33 -6.95
N TYR A 83 -1.86 1.52 -7.00
CA TYR A 83 -0.96 2.03 -5.98
C TYR A 83 -1.73 2.34 -4.68
N THR A 84 -1.18 2.13 -3.48
CA THR A 84 0.19 1.69 -3.14
C THR A 84 0.19 0.34 -2.44
N ALA A 85 1.39 -0.19 -2.16
CA ALA A 85 1.63 -1.37 -1.31
C ALA A 85 1.09 -1.24 0.13
N LYS A 86 0.51 -0.10 0.50
CA LYS A 86 -0.05 0.24 1.82
C LYS A 86 -1.55 0.51 1.78
N HIS A 87 -2.21 0.24 0.65
CA HIS A 87 -3.66 0.34 0.46
C HIS A 87 -4.23 -1.06 0.33
N ASN A 88 -5.06 -1.56 1.24
CA ASN A 88 -5.63 -2.91 1.13
C ASN A 88 -7.03 -3.01 1.73
N PRO A 89 -7.90 -3.88 1.18
CA PRO A 89 -7.78 -4.55 -0.11
C PRO A 89 -8.22 -3.63 -1.26
N ILE A 90 -7.89 -4.00 -2.50
CA ILE A 90 -8.40 -3.29 -3.69
C ILE A 90 -9.37 -4.14 -4.54
N ALA A 91 -9.48 -5.44 -4.22
CA ALA A 91 -10.41 -6.35 -4.86
C ALA A 91 -10.92 -7.40 -3.86
N ILE A 92 -12.18 -7.77 -3.95
CA ILE A 92 -12.85 -8.73 -3.06
C ILE A 92 -13.81 -9.58 -3.90
N TYR A 93 -13.64 -10.90 -3.84
CA TYR A 93 -14.61 -11.86 -4.38
C TYR A 93 -15.73 -12.12 -3.36
N ARG A 94 -16.96 -12.18 -3.87
CA ARG A 94 -18.18 -12.52 -3.13
C ARG A 94 -18.91 -13.65 -3.84
N LYS A 95 -18.91 -14.81 -3.18
CA LYS A 95 -19.54 -16.04 -3.67
C LYS A 95 -21.05 -15.90 -3.80
N GLU A 96 -21.67 -15.07 -2.97
CA GLU A 96 -23.13 -14.86 -2.92
C GLU A 96 -23.69 -14.31 -4.23
N VAL A 97 -22.87 -13.56 -4.98
CA VAL A 97 -23.23 -12.96 -6.27
C VAL A 97 -22.27 -13.36 -7.40
N ASP A 98 -21.37 -14.31 -7.12
CA ASP A 98 -20.34 -14.83 -8.02
C ASP A 98 -19.56 -13.73 -8.78
N LYS A 99 -19.11 -12.72 -8.04
CA LYS A 99 -18.42 -11.54 -8.59
C LYS A 99 -17.18 -11.18 -7.80
N THR A 100 -16.14 -10.74 -8.50
CA THR A 100 -15.02 -10.01 -7.90
C THR A 100 -15.23 -8.52 -8.10
N PHE A 101 -15.48 -7.79 -7.02
CA PHE A 101 -15.54 -6.33 -7.01
C PHE A 101 -14.12 -5.77 -6.85
N PHE A 102 -13.81 -4.66 -7.52
CA PHE A 102 -12.50 -4.02 -7.41
C PHE A 102 -12.60 -2.50 -7.57
N CYS A 103 -11.73 -1.79 -6.87
CA CYS A 103 -11.56 -0.35 -7.01
C CYS A 103 -10.16 -0.01 -7.52
N TYR A 104 -10.01 1.18 -8.07
CA TYR A 104 -8.74 1.70 -8.55
C TYR A 104 -8.74 3.23 -8.61
N GLY A 105 -7.55 3.81 -8.62
CA GLY A 105 -7.33 5.20 -9.00
C GLY A 105 -7.44 5.36 -10.50
N GLY A 106 -8.49 6.00 -10.96
CA GLY A 106 -8.69 6.34 -12.36
C GLY A 106 -8.43 7.81 -12.66
N THR A 107 -8.69 8.23 -13.89
CA THR A 107 -8.56 9.62 -14.31
C THR A 107 -9.39 9.94 -15.55
N ASP A 108 -9.42 11.21 -15.93
CA ASP A 108 -10.00 11.69 -17.19
C ASP A 108 -9.06 11.43 -18.38
N THR A 109 -9.35 12.00 -19.56
CA THR A 109 -8.50 11.77 -20.75
C THR A 109 -7.17 12.51 -20.70
N GLU A 110 -7.07 13.56 -19.87
CA GLU A 110 -5.89 14.43 -19.78
C GLU A 110 -5.01 14.10 -18.57
N ASN A 111 -5.38 13.09 -17.78
CA ASN A 111 -4.74 12.77 -16.50
C ASN A 111 -4.72 13.98 -15.54
N SER A 112 -5.81 14.75 -15.51
CA SER A 112 -5.88 16.03 -14.80
C SER A 112 -6.37 15.92 -13.35
N THR A 113 -7.00 14.80 -12.99
CA THR A 113 -7.50 14.55 -11.63
C THR A 113 -7.59 13.05 -11.33
N LEU A 114 -7.61 12.70 -10.05
CA LEU A 114 -7.76 11.36 -9.52
C LEU A 114 -9.24 11.05 -9.30
N TYR A 115 -9.68 10.00 -9.96
CA TYR A 115 -11.00 9.43 -9.80
C TYR A 115 -10.96 8.19 -8.92
N HIS A 116 -11.92 8.07 -8.01
CA HIS A 116 -12.14 6.84 -7.27
C HIS A 116 -13.15 6.01 -8.05
N MET A 117 -12.63 4.95 -8.67
CA MET A 117 -13.38 4.10 -9.59
C MET A 117 -13.71 2.77 -8.94
N ILE A 118 -14.85 2.20 -9.31
CA ILE A 118 -15.24 0.84 -8.92
C ILE A 118 -15.85 0.07 -10.09
N SER A 119 -15.59 -1.23 -10.15
CA SER A 119 -16.23 -2.16 -11.06
C SER A 119 -16.31 -3.58 -10.47
N TYR A 120 -16.77 -4.54 -11.28
CA TYR A 120 -16.72 -5.96 -10.96
C TYR A 120 -16.43 -6.82 -12.19
N TYR A 121 -15.91 -8.01 -11.95
CA TYR A 121 -15.90 -9.12 -12.90
C TYR A 121 -16.98 -10.12 -12.50
N ASP A 122 -17.85 -10.47 -13.44
CA ASP A 122 -18.93 -11.45 -13.29
C ASP A 122 -18.43 -12.83 -13.72
N HIS A 123 -18.21 -13.73 -12.77
CA HIS A 123 -17.62 -15.05 -13.04
C HIS A 123 -18.58 -15.97 -13.79
N ALA A 124 -19.88 -15.76 -13.65
CA ALA A 124 -20.88 -16.55 -14.37
C ALA A 124 -20.89 -16.25 -15.88
N THR A 125 -20.66 -15.00 -16.28
CA THR A 125 -20.71 -14.59 -17.70
C THR A 125 -19.34 -14.35 -18.32
N GLY A 126 -18.32 -14.10 -17.50
CA GLY A 126 -17.00 -13.61 -17.90
C GLY A 126 -17.00 -12.15 -18.34
N GLU A 127 -18.00 -11.37 -17.92
CA GLU A 127 -18.18 -9.98 -18.33
C GLU A 127 -17.73 -8.98 -17.28
N ILE A 128 -17.37 -7.79 -17.77
CA ILE A 128 -17.15 -6.58 -16.97
C ILE A 128 -18.12 -5.49 -17.43
N PRO A 129 -18.68 -4.66 -16.51
CA PRO A 129 -19.50 -3.52 -16.87
C PRO A 129 -18.64 -2.30 -17.21
N GLN A 130 -19.29 -1.24 -17.69
CA GLN A 130 -18.74 0.11 -17.58
C GLN A 130 -18.49 0.45 -16.10
N PRO A 131 -17.30 0.96 -15.73
CA PRO A 131 -16.98 1.25 -14.34
C PRO A 131 -17.72 2.50 -13.85
N THR A 132 -17.92 2.60 -12.55
CA THR A 132 -18.53 3.77 -11.91
C THR A 132 -17.46 4.69 -11.35
N LEU A 133 -17.49 5.95 -11.74
CA LEU A 133 -16.83 7.07 -11.06
C LEU A 133 -17.65 7.44 -9.82
N VAL A 134 -17.11 7.16 -8.64
CA VAL A 134 -17.77 7.49 -7.36
C VAL A 134 -17.38 8.89 -6.92
N LEU A 135 -16.07 9.17 -6.83
CA LEU A 135 -15.55 10.44 -6.33
C LEU A 135 -14.51 11.02 -7.30
N ASP A 136 -14.59 12.31 -7.58
CA ASP A 136 -13.46 13.10 -8.08
C ASP A 136 -12.71 13.68 -6.88
N LYS A 137 -11.48 13.22 -6.65
CA LYS A 137 -10.68 13.60 -5.47
C LYS A 137 -10.03 14.97 -5.62
N GLN A 138 -10.09 15.59 -6.81
CA GLN A 138 -9.55 16.93 -7.08
C GLN A 138 -8.06 17.08 -6.76
N THR A 139 -7.28 16.06 -7.12
CA THR A 139 -5.81 15.98 -7.00
C THR A 139 -5.32 14.94 -8.00
N ILE A 140 -4.04 14.93 -8.37
CA ILE A 140 -3.45 13.81 -9.13
C ILE A 140 -2.60 12.88 -8.25
N ASP A 141 -2.54 13.13 -6.94
CA ASP A 141 -1.73 12.37 -6.01
C ASP A 141 -2.26 10.93 -5.83
N ALA A 142 -1.60 9.96 -6.45
CA ALA A 142 -1.99 8.55 -6.38
C ALA A 142 -1.95 7.97 -4.95
N HIS A 143 -1.31 8.65 -3.99
CA HIS A 143 -1.41 8.26 -2.57
C HIS A 143 -2.82 8.42 -1.99
N ASP A 144 -3.73 9.12 -2.68
CA ASP A 144 -5.14 9.27 -2.31
C ASP A 144 -6.03 8.15 -2.92
N ASN A 145 -5.47 7.21 -3.70
CA ASN A 145 -6.22 6.10 -4.34
C ASN A 145 -7.14 5.32 -3.38
N PRO A 146 -8.34 4.89 -3.80
CA PRO A 146 -9.29 4.23 -2.92
C PRO A 146 -8.89 2.80 -2.55
N ILE A 147 -9.39 2.34 -1.40
CA ILE A 147 -9.52 0.90 -1.08
C ILE A 147 -11.00 0.51 -1.00
N ILE A 148 -11.29 -0.78 -1.10
CA ILE A 148 -12.63 -1.35 -1.01
C ILE A 148 -12.78 -2.22 0.23
N SER A 149 -13.96 -2.24 0.83
CA SER A 149 -14.37 -3.27 1.78
C SER A 149 -15.83 -3.64 1.49
N ILE A 150 -16.26 -4.84 1.85
CA ILE A 150 -17.67 -5.26 1.69
C ILE A 150 -18.11 -5.89 3.00
N ASP A 151 -19.21 -5.40 3.57
CA ASP A 151 -19.73 -5.92 4.83
C ASP A 151 -20.47 -7.25 4.66
N LYS A 152 -20.92 -7.82 5.79
CA LYS A 152 -21.68 -9.08 5.82
C LYS A 152 -23.00 -9.00 5.04
N ASP A 153 -23.61 -7.82 4.96
CA ASP A 153 -24.90 -7.59 4.31
C ASP A 153 -24.75 -7.26 2.81
N GLY A 154 -23.50 -7.18 2.33
CA GLY A 154 -23.14 -6.99 0.94
C GLY A 154 -22.95 -5.53 0.53
N TYR A 155 -23.08 -4.58 1.45
CA TYR A 155 -22.82 -3.17 1.13
C TYR A 155 -21.34 -2.95 0.86
N ILE A 156 -21.06 -2.20 -0.19
CA ILE A 156 -19.72 -1.91 -0.64
C ILE A 156 -19.29 -0.57 -0.04
N TYR A 157 -18.13 -0.56 0.59
CA TYR A 157 -17.50 0.62 1.14
C TYR A 157 -16.26 0.99 0.32
N LEU A 158 -16.12 2.26 -0.03
CA LEU A 158 -14.89 2.83 -0.57
C LEU A 158 -14.29 3.79 0.44
N PHE A 159 -13.06 3.50 0.88
CA PHE A 159 -12.31 4.40 1.74
C PHE A 159 -11.35 5.23 0.89
N SER A 160 -11.60 6.53 0.91
CA SER A 160 -10.82 7.56 0.22
C SER A 160 -9.73 8.04 1.15
N THR A 161 -8.56 7.44 1.02
CA THR A 161 -7.35 7.82 1.76
C THR A 161 -6.85 9.20 1.35
N SER A 162 -6.00 9.79 2.19
CA SER A 162 -5.31 11.04 1.94
C SER A 162 -3.80 10.86 2.07
N HIS A 163 -3.03 11.81 1.54
CA HIS A 163 -1.59 11.87 1.76
C HIS A 163 -1.21 13.00 2.71
N GLY A 164 -1.10 12.68 4.00
CA GLY A 164 -0.85 13.70 5.03
C GLY A 164 -2.14 14.38 5.49
N THR A 165 -2.05 15.65 5.88
CA THR A 165 -3.16 16.40 6.50
C THR A 165 -3.72 17.52 5.62
N SER A 166 -3.22 17.69 4.40
CA SER A 166 -3.63 18.78 3.50
C SER A 166 -4.99 18.53 2.84
N ARG A 167 -5.34 17.25 2.61
CA ARG A 167 -6.59 16.84 1.98
C ARG A 167 -7.40 15.94 2.91
N PRO A 168 -8.74 16.08 2.92
CA PRO A 168 -9.61 15.21 3.69
C PRO A 168 -9.67 13.80 3.10
N SER A 169 -10.04 12.87 3.97
CA SER A 169 -10.41 11.49 3.69
C SER A 169 -11.93 11.34 3.74
N TYR A 170 -12.46 10.36 3.03
CA TYR A 170 -13.90 10.11 2.95
C TYR A 170 -14.19 8.61 3.03
N ILE A 171 -15.38 8.27 3.52
CA ILE A 171 -15.94 6.92 3.45
C ILE A 171 -17.21 7.01 2.64
N HIS A 172 -17.32 6.18 1.61
CA HIS A 172 -18.54 6.07 0.81
C HIS A 172 -19.11 4.67 0.93
N LYS A 173 -20.44 4.56 0.95
CA LYS A 173 -21.17 3.29 1.04
C LYS A 173 -22.13 3.17 -0.13
N SER A 174 -22.24 2.00 -0.74
CA SER A 174 -23.21 1.75 -1.81
C SER A 174 -24.64 1.89 -1.30
N LEU A 175 -25.56 2.37 -2.14
CA LEU A 175 -26.97 2.50 -1.73
C LEU A 175 -27.66 1.14 -1.59
N GLU A 176 -27.16 0.12 -2.27
CA GLU A 176 -27.69 -1.25 -2.25
C GLU A 176 -26.54 -2.27 -2.12
N PRO A 177 -26.79 -3.46 -1.53
CA PRO A 177 -25.84 -4.55 -1.51
C PRO A 177 -25.37 -4.96 -2.92
N TYR A 178 -24.07 -5.18 -3.08
CA TYR A 178 -23.44 -5.64 -4.31
C TYR A 178 -23.71 -4.78 -5.56
N ASN A 179 -24.15 -3.53 -5.35
CA ASN A 179 -24.46 -2.58 -6.41
C ASN A 179 -23.38 -1.49 -6.46
N ILE A 180 -22.83 -1.26 -7.65
CA ILE A 180 -21.77 -0.27 -7.89
C ILE A 180 -22.29 1.03 -8.50
N ASP A 181 -23.59 1.18 -8.72
CA ASP A 181 -24.16 2.27 -9.53
C ASP A 181 -24.17 3.61 -8.78
N ALA A 182 -24.39 3.59 -7.48
CA ALA A 182 -24.45 4.80 -6.66
C ALA A 182 -24.01 4.56 -5.22
N PHE A 183 -23.36 5.57 -4.66
CA PHE A 183 -22.85 5.62 -3.30
C PHE A 183 -23.28 6.91 -2.61
N GLU A 184 -23.34 6.87 -1.28
CA GLU A 184 -23.48 8.04 -0.42
C GLU A 184 -22.25 8.21 0.47
N VAL A 185 -22.03 9.44 0.94
CA VAL A 185 -21.01 9.73 1.96
C VAL A 185 -21.49 9.18 3.30
N VAL A 186 -20.59 8.52 4.02
CA VAL A 186 -20.81 8.12 5.41
C VAL A 186 -20.28 9.23 6.32
N ASP A 187 -21.14 9.76 7.19
CA ASP A 187 -20.77 10.72 8.24
C ASP A 187 -20.04 10.01 9.40
N ALA A 188 -18.89 9.41 9.06
CA ALA A 188 -18.13 8.59 9.99
C ALA A 188 -17.54 9.41 11.13
N THR A 189 -17.63 8.87 12.34
CA THR A 189 -17.07 9.48 13.55
C THR A 189 -16.12 8.52 14.24
N LYS A 190 -15.14 9.07 14.94
CA LYS A 190 -14.27 8.33 15.87
C LYS A 190 -14.39 8.90 17.27
N LEU A 191 -14.00 8.11 18.27
CA LEU A 191 -13.81 8.62 19.62
C LEU A 191 -12.44 9.31 19.75
N GLU A 192 -12.42 10.46 20.41
CA GLU A 192 -11.22 11.19 20.83
C GLU A 192 -11.50 11.85 22.17
N ASP A 193 -10.73 11.48 23.20
CA ASP A 193 -10.92 11.94 24.58
C ASP A 193 -12.38 11.79 25.06
N GLY A 194 -13.00 10.65 24.75
CA GLY A 194 -14.40 10.36 25.08
C GLY A 194 -15.47 11.14 24.30
N LYS A 195 -15.08 11.91 23.27
CA LYS A 195 -16.01 12.65 22.40
C LYS A 195 -16.04 12.07 20.99
N LYS A 196 -17.22 12.09 20.36
CA LYS A 196 -17.34 11.79 18.93
C LYS A 196 -16.86 12.98 18.11
N VAL A 197 -15.89 12.75 17.23
CA VAL A 197 -15.37 13.72 16.26
C VAL A 197 -15.38 13.10 14.87
N PRO A 198 -15.41 13.89 13.78
CA PRO A 198 -15.34 13.35 12.43
C PRO A 198 -14.11 12.45 12.20
N LEU A 199 -14.28 11.39 11.42
CA LEU A 199 -13.19 10.57 10.88
C LEU A 199 -12.90 11.03 9.45
N ASP A 200 -12.15 12.11 9.32
CA ASP A 200 -11.94 12.86 8.07
C ASP A 200 -10.47 12.92 7.63
N ASN A 201 -9.57 12.18 8.29
CA ASN A 201 -8.17 12.08 7.87
C ASN A 201 -7.53 10.75 8.27
N PHE A 202 -7.16 9.97 7.26
CA PHE A 202 -6.35 8.76 7.37
C PHE A 202 -5.54 8.56 6.08
N SER A 203 -4.28 8.18 6.25
CA SER A 203 -3.39 7.86 5.12
C SER A 203 -3.04 6.39 5.09
N TYR A 204 -2.78 5.84 3.90
CA TYR A 204 -2.33 4.46 3.75
C TYR A 204 -3.30 3.45 4.38
N MET A 205 -4.59 3.67 4.11
CA MET A 205 -5.69 2.94 4.73
C MET A 205 -5.69 1.47 4.34
N GLN A 206 -5.92 0.60 5.32
CA GLN A 206 -6.11 -0.82 5.12
C GLN A 206 -7.29 -1.30 5.96
N THR A 207 -8.40 -1.72 5.34
CA THR A 207 -9.66 -2.03 6.05
C THR A 207 -10.16 -3.43 5.74
N TRP A 208 -10.36 -4.21 6.81
CA TRP A 208 -10.81 -5.58 6.74
C TRP A 208 -12.17 -5.71 7.42
N ASN A 209 -13.18 -6.23 6.71
CA ASN A 209 -14.43 -6.63 7.34
C ASN A 209 -14.29 -8.07 7.85
N ILE A 210 -14.52 -8.25 9.14
CA ILE A 210 -14.56 -9.54 9.81
C ILE A 210 -16.04 -9.86 10.07
N PRO A 211 -16.57 -10.95 9.49
CA PRO A 211 -17.98 -11.32 9.67
C PRO A 211 -18.39 -11.29 11.15
N ASP A 212 -19.56 -10.70 11.40
CA ASP A 212 -20.18 -10.52 12.72
C ASP A 212 -19.39 -9.66 13.73
N LYS A 213 -18.19 -9.18 13.39
CA LYS A 213 -17.39 -8.29 14.25
C LYS A 213 -17.22 -6.87 13.71
N GLY A 214 -17.49 -6.65 12.43
CA GLY A 214 -17.40 -5.35 11.77
C GLY A 214 -16.05 -5.13 11.10
N PHE A 215 -15.58 -3.90 11.08
CA PHE A 215 -14.35 -3.46 10.43
C PHE A 215 -13.19 -3.35 11.41
N VAL A 216 -12.01 -3.70 10.93
CA VAL A 216 -10.73 -3.34 11.55
C VAL A 216 -9.86 -2.64 10.52
N SER A 217 -9.14 -1.62 10.96
CA SER A 217 -8.41 -0.73 10.07
C SER A 217 -7.03 -0.41 10.58
N PHE A 218 -6.06 -0.48 9.68
CA PHE A 218 -4.68 -0.06 9.87
C PHE A 218 -4.39 1.14 8.97
N PHE A 219 -3.80 2.19 9.52
CA PHE A 219 -3.56 3.44 8.77
C PHE A 219 -2.43 4.24 9.40
N THR A 220 -1.98 5.28 8.71
CA THR A 220 -0.98 6.21 9.21
C THR A 220 -1.64 7.53 9.58
N ARG A 221 -1.25 8.06 10.75
CA ARG A 221 -1.50 9.44 11.14
C ARG A 221 -0.18 10.20 11.16
N TYR A 222 -0.16 11.36 10.50
CA TYR A 222 1.00 12.22 10.44
C TYR A 222 1.17 13.02 11.74
N ASN A 223 2.42 13.18 12.17
CA ASN A 223 2.81 13.98 13.35
C ASN A 223 2.09 13.55 14.65
N TYR A 224 2.05 12.25 14.97
CA TYR A 224 1.22 11.70 16.06
C TYR A 224 1.84 10.57 16.91
N PRO A 225 3.02 10.71 17.55
CA PRO A 225 3.88 11.88 17.58
C PRO A 225 4.98 11.87 16.51
N ALA A 226 5.30 10.70 15.93
CA ALA A 226 6.27 10.60 14.85
C ALA A 226 5.69 11.19 13.55
N ASP A 227 6.57 11.62 12.64
CA ASP A 227 6.18 12.17 11.33
C ASP A 227 5.18 11.25 10.62
N ARG A 228 5.37 9.93 10.73
CA ARG A 228 4.38 8.91 10.33
C ARG A 228 4.15 7.88 11.42
N THR A 229 3.11 8.07 12.23
CA THR A 229 2.71 7.10 13.27
C THR A 229 1.73 6.12 12.68
N ILE A 230 2.00 4.82 12.84
CA ILE A 230 1.06 3.77 12.42
C ILE A 230 0.05 3.49 13.52
N CYS A 231 -1.21 3.37 13.13
CA CYS A 231 -2.35 3.27 14.01
C CYS A 231 -3.28 2.13 13.60
N PHE A 232 -4.16 1.79 14.53
CA PHE A 232 -5.24 0.83 14.41
C PHE A 232 -6.56 1.47 14.91
N MET A 233 -7.68 1.07 14.32
CA MET A 233 -9.02 1.32 14.86
C MET A 233 -9.98 0.21 14.42
N SER A 234 -11.11 0.09 15.10
CA SER A 234 -12.20 -0.82 14.72
C SER A 234 -13.53 -0.09 14.65
N SER A 235 -14.51 -0.69 13.98
CA SER A 235 -15.87 -0.19 13.91
C SER A 235 -16.86 -1.34 13.72
N PRO A 236 -17.93 -1.43 14.50
CA PRO A 236 -18.94 -2.47 14.30
C PRO A 236 -19.76 -2.28 13.00
N ASP A 237 -19.86 -1.05 12.47
CA ASP A 237 -20.84 -0.66 11.44
C ASP A 237 -20.26 0.16 10.27
N GLY A 238 -18.99 0.59 10.37
CA GLY A 238 -18.33 1.45 9.39
C GLY A 238 -18.64 2.94 9.57
N GLU A 239 -19.45 3.31 10.56
CA GLU A 239 -19.89 4.68 10.85
C GLU A 239 -19.35 5.17 12.21
N ASN A 240 -19.40 4.31 13.23
CA ASN A 240 -18.93 4.59 14.58
C ASN A 240 -17.60 3.87 14.80
N TRP A 241 -16.51 4.62 14.82
CA TRP A 241 -15.16 4.10 14.96
C TRP A 241 -14.63 4.27 16.38
N SER A 242 -13.79 3.31 16.79
CA SER A 242 -13.09 3.34 18.08
C SER A 242 -12.15 4.54 18.19
N GLU A 243 -11.59 4.75 19.38
CA GLU A 243 -10.39 5.57 19.52
C GLU A 243 -9.25 4.98 18.68
N TRP A 244 -8.36 5.85 18.22
CA TRP A 244 -7.16 5.42 17.51
C TRP A 244 -6.15 4.83 18.49
N LYS A 245 -5.79 3.57 18.27
CA LYS A 245 -4.72 2.88 18.99
C LYS A 245 -3.42 3.05 18.19
N ARG A 246 -2.40 3.69 18.77
CA ARG A 246 -1.07 3.81 18.12
C ARG A 246 -0.36 2.46 18.22
N ILE A 247 0.12 1.94 17.09
CA ILE A 247 0.91 0.70 17.05
C ILE A 247 2.39 1.00 17.33
N ALA A 248 2.97 1.92 16.57
CA ALA A 248 4.39 2.25 16.70
C ALA A 248 4.68 3.71 16.31
N ALA A 249 5.64 4.29 17.02
CA ALA A 249 6.17 5.64 16.82
C ALA A 249 7.68 5.68 17.08
N ILE A 250 8.42 4.76 16.45
CA ILE A 250 9.88 4.66 16.54
C ILE A 250 10.52 5.69 15.60
N LYS A 251 11.37 6.55 16.15
CA LYS A 251 12.12 7.59 15.42
C LYS A 251 11.21 8.43 14.51
N LYS A 252 11.47 8.46 13.20
CA LYS A 252 10.73 9.26 12.20
C LYS A 252 9.43 8.60 11.72
N GLY A 253 9.13 7.38 12.19
CA GLY A 253 7.89 6.71 11.88
C GLY A 253 8.05 5.51 10.97
N HIS A 254 6.98 5.15 10.26
CA HIS A 254 6.83 3.83 9.67
C HIS A 254 5.99 3.83 8.39
N TYR A 255 6.17 2.79 7.58
CA TYR A 255 5.12 2.25 6.73
C TYR A 255 4.63 0.93 7.32
N GLN A 256 3.35 0.56 7.10
CA GLN A 256 2.81 -0.73 7.55
C GLN A 256 2.03 -1.45 6.46
N ILE A 257 1.96 -2.77 6.57
CA ILE A 257 1.05 -3.66 5.84
C ILE A 257 0.34 -4.56 6.83
N SER A 258 -0.89 -4.94 6.53
CA SER A 258 -1.74 -5.72 7.42
C SER A 258 -2.45 -6.83 6.68
N ALA A 259 -2.88 -7.82 7.43
CA ALA A 259 -3.77 -8.89 6.98
C ALA A 259 -4.56 -9.45 8.16
N VAL A 260 -5.65 -10.16 7.82
CA VAL A 260 -6.45 -10.92 8.78
C VAL A 260 -6.22 -12.40 8.52
N GLY A 261 -5.88 -13.13 9.58
CA GLY A 261 -5.83 -14.59 9.63
C GLY A 261 -7.06 -15.15 10.32
N ASP A 262 -7.02 -16.42 10.68
CA ASP A 262 -8.09 -17.04 11.46
C ASP A 262 -8.09 -16.49 12.90
N GLY A 263 -9.05 -15.62 13.21
CA GLY A 263 -9.21 -15.01 14.53
C GLY A 263 -8.13 -14.01 14.94
N VAL A 264 -7.21 -13.63 14.03
CA VAL A 264 -6.08 -12.73 14.32
C VAL A 264 -5.96 -11.63 13.29
N VAL A 265 -5.60 -10.41 13.73
CA VAL A 265 -5.27 -9.29 12.87
C VAL A 265 -3.80 -8.95 13.07
N GLY A 266 -3.04 -8.79 11.98
CA GLY A 266 -1.59 -8.57 12.07
C GLY A 266 -1.13 -7.37 11.27
N SER A 267 -0.03 -6.77 11.72
CA SER A 267 0.66 -5.69 11.02
C SER A 267 2.16 -5.96 10.99
N ALA A 268 2.76 -5.85 9.81
CA ALA A 268 4.20 -5.78 9.63
C ALA A 268 4.59 -4.36 9.24
N PHE A 269 5.69 -3.87 9.81
CA PHE A 269 6.17 -2.52 9.56
C PHE A 269 7.71 -2.45 9.56
N ASN A 270 8.23 -1.33 9.04
CA ASN A 270 9.64 -0.93 9.11
C ASN A 270 9.74 0.33 9.96
N PHE A 271 10.93 0.82 10.27
CA PHE A 271 11.08 2.16 10.87
C PHE A 271 11.91 3.08 9.97
N HIS A 272 11.72 4.38 10.15
CA HIS A 272 12.44 5.44 9.47
C HIS A 272 13.55 5.96 10.39
N PRO A 273 14.83 5.80 10.04
CA PRO A 273 15.95 6.32 10.82
C PRO A 273 15.95 7.85 10.92
N ASP A 274 16.67 8.38 11.90
CA ASP A 274 16.78 9.81 12.20
C ASP A 274 18.24 10.26 12.40
N THR A 275 19.19 9.65 11.69
CA THR A 275 20.61 10.00 11.76
C THR A 275 21.00 11.05 10.73
N GLU A 276 22.18 11.65 10.86
CA GLU A 276 22.66 12.66 9.89
C GLU A 276 22.87 12.08 8.49
N GLU A 277 23.29 10.82 8.39
CA GLU A 277 23.58 10.13 7.12
C GLU A 277 22.34 9.46 6.52
N LYS A 278 21.46 8.91 7.36
CA LYS A 278 20.25 8.20 6.97
C LYS A 278 19.06 8.74 7.75
N MET A 279 18.20 9.44 7.03
CA MET A 279 17.10 10.14 7.66
C MET A 279 15.80 10.02 6.87
N GLY A 280 14.75 9.63 7.60
CA GLY A 280 13.39 9.65 7.11
C GLY A 280 13.03 8.42 6.26
N LEU A 281 11.92 8.56 5.56
CA LEU A 281 11.19 7.45 4.93
C LEU A 281 11.95 6.72 3.82
N ASN A 282 12.89 7.41 3.19
CA ASN A 282 13.69 6.88 2.08
C ASN A 282 14.65 5.77 2.56
N TRP A 283 15.13 5.90 3.80
CA TRP A 283 16.05 4.97 4.46
C TRP A 283 15.35 3.94 5.36
N ARG A 284 14.04 3.73 5.13
CA ARG A 284 13.23 2.80 5.89
C ARG A 284 13.89 1.42 5.98
N THR A 285 13.97 0.85 7.17
CA THR A 285 14.76 -0.36 7.48
C THR A 285 14.18 -1.11 8.68
N ASN A 286 14.81 -2.23 9.03
CA ASN A 286 14.32 -3.31 9.89
C ASN A 286 12.96 -3.85 9.46
N LEU A 287 12.62 -4.99 10.03
CA LEU A 287 11.31 -5.61 9.84
C LEU A 287 10.75 -5.96 11.22
N TYR A 288 9.51 -5.56 11.46
CA TYR A 288 8.76 -5.83 12.70
C TYR A 288 7.43 -6.50 12.39
N TYR A 289 6.90 -7.26 13.34
CA TYR A 289 5.55 -7.82 13.26
C TYR A 289 4.85 -7.82 14.61
N VAL A 290 3.58 -7.39 14.60
CA VAL A 290 2.68 -7.41 15.75
C VAL A 290 1.34 -8.00 15.33
N GLU A 291 0.65 -8.63 16.27
CA GLU A 291 -0.68 -9.17 16.04
C GLU A 291 -1.59 -8.99 17.25
N SER A 292 -2.90 -9.03 16.99
CA SER A 292 -3.94 -8.99 18.00
C SER A 292 -4.94 -10.13 17.77
N PRO A 293 -5.18 -11.01 18.77
CA PRO A 293 -6.16 -12.08 18.69
C PRO A 293 -7.59 -11.65 19.07
N ASP A 294 -7.79 -10.39 19.44
CA ASP A 294 -9.02 -9.87 20.06
C ASP A 294 -9.43 -8.50 19.50
N LEU A 295 -9.14 -8.27 18.21
CA LEU A 295 -9.53 -7.06 17.47
C LEU A 295 -8.95 -5.75 18.02
N GLY A 296 -7.72 -5.83 18.50
CA GLY A 296 -6.90 -4.71 18.91
C GLY A 296 -6.98 -4.40 20.40
N GLU A 297 -7.64 -5.23 21.23
CA GLU A 297 -7.67 -5.06 22.69
C GLU A 297 -6.31 -5.37 23.32
N THR A 298 -5.69 -6.47 22.94
CA THR A 298 -4.32 -6.85 23.32
C THR A 298 -3.44 -7.08 22.09
N TRP A 299 -2.14 -6.90 22.27
CA TRP A 299 -1.15 -7.02 21.20
C TRP A 299 0.03 -7.87 21.65
N ARG A 300 0.56 -8.66 20.72
CA ARG A 300 1.68 -9.58 20.96
C ARG A 300 2.58 -9.71 19.74
N ALA A 301 3.81 -10.16 19.95
CA ALA A 301 4.70 -10.63 18.91
C ALA A 301 4.28 -12.05 18.43
N ALA A 302 4.87 -12.53 17.32
CA ALA A 302 4.52 -13.81 16.73
C ALA A 302 4.78 -15.04 17.64
N ASP A 303 5.68 -14.91 18.62
CA ASP A 303 5.96 -15.96 19.62
C ASP A 303 4.99 -15.93 20.82
N GLY A 304 4.04 -14.98 20.82
CA GLY A 304 3.07 -14.80 21.89
C GLY A 304 3.49 -13.80 22.97
N THR A 305 4.69 -13.23 22.90
CA THR A 305 5.17 -12.23 23.87
C THR A 305 4.26 -10.99 23.84
N SER A 306 3.69 -10.63 24.98
CA SER A 306 2.83 -9.44 25.12
C SER A 306 3.59 -8.16 24.79
N LEU A 307 2.92 -7.21 24.14
CA LEU A 307 3.49 -5.93 23.74
C LEU A 307 2.71 -4.77 24.35
N ASP A 308 3.44 -3.84 24.96
CA ASP A 308 2.90 -2.57 25.42
C ASP A 308 2.99 -1.54 24.29
N LEU A 309 1.84 -1.12 23.76
CA LEU A 309 1.76 -0.16 22.67
C LEU A 309 1.63 1.29 23.20
N PRO A 310 2.15 2.30 22.46
CA PRO A 310 2.88 2.16 21.20
C PRO A 310 4.32 1.70 21.40
N LEU A 311 4.85 0.96 20.43
CA LEU A 311 6.28 0.64 20.35
C LEU A 311 7.08 1.90 20.03
N THR A 312 8.08 2.22 20.85
CA THR A 312 8.86 3.47 20.77
C THR A 312 10.38 3.27 20.67
N THR A 313 10.87 2.05 20.92
CA THR A 313 12.30 1.69 20.84
C THR A 313 12.58 0.80 19.62
N ILE A 314 13.76 0.95 19.02
CA ILE A 314 14.21 0.11 17.88
C ILE A 314 14.26 -1.36 18.31
N GLU A 315 14.99 -1.65 19.38
CA GLU A 315 15.01 -3.00 19.97
C GLU A 315 13.74 -3.20 20.81
N ASN A 316 12.92 -4.17 20.41
CA ASN A 316 11.72 -4.60 21.10
C ASN A 316 11.31 -6.01 20.62
N ALA A 317 10.38 -6.67 21.30
CA ALA A 317 9.99 -8.05 21.01
C ALA A 317 9.31 -8.26 19.65
N ALA A 318 8.84 -7.20 18.98
CA ALA A 318 8.27 -7.30 17.63
C ALA A 318 9.34 -7.34 16.53
N LEU A 319 10.62 -7.07 16.83
CA LEU A 319 11.70 -7.03 15.85
C LEU A 319 11.94 -8.44 15.26
N ILE A 320 11.74 -8.57 13.95
CA ILE A 320 12.03 -9.78 13.19
C ILE A 320 13.51 -9.84 12.84
N HIS A 321 14.03 -8.74 12.27
CA HIS A 321 15.40 -8.68 11.79
C HIS A 321 15.93 -7.25 11.77
N ASN A 322 17.15 -7.06 12.26
CA ASN A 322 17.88 -5.80 12.24
C ASN A 322 18.65 -5.65 10.92
N TYR A 323 18.00 -5.04 9.93
CA TYR A 323 18.62 -4.69 8.65
C TYR A 323 19.38 -3.36 8.71
N TYR A 324 19.20 -2.57 9.77
CA TYR A 324 19.89 -1.30 9.96
C TYR A 324 21.40 -1.51 10.06
N ASP A 325 21.84 -2.49 10.86
CA ASP A 325 23.26 -2.84 11.04
C ASP A 325 23.86 -3.50 9.80
N GLU A 326 23.02 -4.04 8.91
CA GLU A 326 23.43 -4.60 7.61
C GLU A 326 23.47 -3.56 6.48
N ASP A 327 23.16 -2.29 6.77
CA ASP A 327 23.08 -1.22 5.77
C ASP A 327 22.06 -1.53 4.65
N LEU A 328 20.93 -2.15 5.03
CA LEU A 328 19.87 -2.50 4.09
C LEU A 328 18.56 -1.75 4.39
N ASN A 329 17.98 -1.18 3.34
CA ASN A 329 16.62 -0.67 3.39
C ASN A 329 15.60 -1.80 3.24
N VAL A 330 14.39 -1.63 3.79
CA VAL A 330 13.30 -2.62 3.80
C VAL A 330 12.01 -2.01 3.24
N TYR A 331 11.61 -2.50 2.07
CA TYR A 331 10.42 -2.08 1.35
C TYR A 331 9.37 -3.20 1.39
N MET A 332 8.45 -3.15 2.35
CA MET A 332 7.40 -4.17 2.49
C MET A 332 6.42 -4.13 1.32
N LYS A 333 5.91 -5.30 0.92
CA LYS A 333 5.04 -5.48 -0.24
C LYS A 333 3.67 -6.03 0.14
N ASP A 334 3.65 -7.19 0.76
CA ASP A 334 2.41 -7.89 1.10
C ASP A 334 2.59 -8.76 2.35
N ILE A 335 1.48 -9.11 2.99
CA ILE A 335 1.44 -10.03 4.13
C ILE A 335 0.21 -10.92 4.01
N THR A 336 0.38 -12.17 4.40
CA THR A 336 -0.71 -13.16 4.51
C THR A 336 -0.40 -14.13 5.63
N TYR A 337 -1.32 -15.04 5.93
CA TYR A 337 -1.11 -16.15 6.84
C TYR A 337 -1.02 -17.46 6.06
N ASP A 338 -0.19 -18.37 6.55
CA ASP A 338 -0.15 -19.73 6.03
C ASP A 338 -1.27 -20.61 6.61
N LYS A 339 -1.33 -21.87 6.16
CA LYS A 339 -2.34 -22.85 6.60
C LYS A 339 -2.35 -23.13 8.11
N ASP A 340 -1.26 -22.83 8.83
CA ASP A 340 -1.15 -23.00 10.28
C ASP A 340 -1.45 -21.67 11.01
N ASN A 341 -2.04 -20.71 10.29
CA ASN A 341 -2.35 -19.36 10.75
C ASN A 341 -1.10 -18.58 11.21
N ARG A 342 0.04 -18.78 10.53
CA ARG A 342 1.29 -18.07 10.84
C ARG A 342 1.60 -17.00 9.80
N PRO A 343 2.09 -15.82 10.21
CA PRO A 343 2.37 -14.72 9.30
C PRO A 343 3.50 -15.04 8.31
N VAL A 344 3.29 -14.62 7.06
CA VAL A 344 4.26 -14.63 5.97
C VAL A 344 4.31 -13.24 5.33
N ILE A 345 5.47 -12.61 5.38
CA ILE A 345 5.68 -11.22 4.95
C ILE A 345 6.55 -11.21 3.70
N LEU A 346 6.10 -10.53 2.66
CA LEU A 346 6.84 -10.29 1.42
C LEU A 346 7.42 -8.87 1.43
N TYR A 347 8.72 -8.74 1.15
CA TYR A 347 9.42 -7.46 1.15
C TYR A 347 10.62 -7.46 0.21
N ILE A 348 11.16 -6.27 -0.08
CA ILE A 348 12.42 -6.09 -0.80
C ILE A 348 13.46 -5.51 0.14
N THR A 349 14.68 -6.02 0.08
CA THR A 349 15.87 -5.37 0.67
C THR A 349 16.75 -4.75 -0.40
N SER A 350 17.36 -3.60 -0.12
CA SER A 350 18.30 -2.93 -1.04
C SER A 350 19.32 -2.07 -0.31
N LYS A 351 20.39 -1.68 -1.00
CA LYS A 351 21.46 -0.85 -0.42
C LYS A 351 21.17 0.65 -0.43
N GLY A 352 20.02 1.05 -0.94
CA GLY A 352 19.71 2.46 -1.09
C GLY A 352 18.36 2.73 -1.72
N PHE A 353 18.05 4.01 -1.70
CA PHE A 353 16.91 4.72 -2.25
C PHE A 353 16.58 4.65 -3.73
N GLU A 354 17.63 4.99 -4.45
CA GLU A 354 17.56 5.76 -5.67
C GLU A 354 17.27 4.83 -6.83
N ALA A 355 16.62 5.37 -7.86
CA ALA A 355 16.46 4.67 -9.13
C ALA A 355 17.84 4.44 -9.78
N GLY A 356 17.97 3.33 -10.50
CA GLY A 356 19.20 2.92 -11.19
C GLY A 356 19.90 1.70 -10.57
N PRO A 357 20.93 1.15 -11.23
CA PRO A 357 21.60 -0.09 -10.83
C PRO A 357 22.45 0.01 -9.55
N GLN A 358 22.81 1.21 -9.12
CA GLN A 358 23.87 1.47 -8.13
C GLN A 358 23.55 0.85 -6.75
N ASN A 359 22.28 0.83 -6.38
CA ASN A 359 21.81 0.34 -5.08
C ASN A 359 21.40 -1.15 -5.09
N GLY A 360 21.80 -1.88 -6.14
CA GLY A 360 21.55 -3.31 -6.28
C GLY A 360 22.40 -4.20 -5.35
N PRO A 361 22.02 -5.47 -5.18
CA PRO A 361 20.78 -6.07 -5.69
C PRO A 361 19.56 -5.61 -4.88
N ARG A 362 18.39 -5.59 -5.52
CA ARG A 362 17.11 -5.41 -4.85
C ARG A 362 16.47 -6.78 -4.73
N THR A 363 16.57 -7.35 -3.55
CA THR A 363 16.27 -8.77 -3.31
C THR A 363 14.87 -8.90 -2.73
N TRP A 364 13.99 -9.62 -3.43
CA TRP A 364 12.69 -10.02 -2.91
C TRP A 364 12.89 -11.14 -1.90
N ARG A 365 12.26 -11.00 -0.74
CA ARG A 365 12.38 -11.93 0.38
C ARG A 365 11.02 -12.22 0.98
N THR A 366 10.93 -13.41 1.57
CA THR A 366 9.84 -13.77 2.48
C THR A 366 10.39 -13.92 3.89
N ALA A 367 9.66 -13.42 4.90
CA ALA A 367 9.87 -13.73 6.30
C ALA A 367 8.64 -14.49 6.80
N ARG A 368 8.82 -15.75 7.21
CA ARG A 368 7.76 -16.62 7.73
C ARG A 368 8.03 -16.99 9.17
N TRP A 369 7.03 -16.89 10.04
CA TRP A 369 7.09 -17.51 11.36
C TRP A 369 6.83 -19.01 11.25
N ASP A 370 7.73 -19.87 11.72
CA ASP A 370 7.55 -21.32 11.67
C ASP A 370 6.92 -21.94 12.93
N GLY A 371 6.58 -21.09 13.92
CA GLY A 371 6.13 -21.49 15.25
C GLY A 371 7.21 -21.44 16.32
N SER A 372 8.47 -21.23 15.93
CA SER A 372 9.62 -21.13 16.85
C SER A 372 10.57 -19.99 16.52
N LYS A 373 10.74 -19.68 15.23
CA LYS A 373 11.60 -18.60 14.75
C LYS A 373 11.12 -18.06 13.41
N TRP A 374 11.63 -16.88 13.06
CA TRP A 374 11.48 -16.33 11.72
C TRP A 374 12.47 -17.00 10.75
N LEU A 375 11.94 -17.47 9.62
CA LEU A 375 12.70 -17.98 8.49
C LEU A 375 12.67 -16.92 7.39
N ILE A 376 13.84 -16.43 6.98
CA ILE A 376 13.98 -15.45 5.90
C ILE A 376 14.61 -16.14 4.70
N ASN A 377 13.88 -16.16 3.58
CA ASN A 377 14.34 -16.77 2.34
C ASN A 377 14.20 -15.79 1.18
N ASP A 378 15.15 -15.86 0.25
CA ASP A 378 15.12 -15.08 -0.98
C ASP A 378 14.16 -15.72 -1.99
N VAL A 379 13.49 -14.87 -2.77
CA VAL A 379 12.59 -15.29 -3.86
C VAL A 379 13.29 -15.12 -5.19
N THR A 380 13.69 -13.87 -5.48
CA THR A 380 14.36 -13.44 -6.72
C THR A 380 14.90 -12.02 -6.51
N THR A 381 15.41 -11.38 -7.57
CA THR A 381 15.77 -9.95 -7.57
C THR A 381 14.96 -9.20 -8.61
N SER A 382 14.72 -7.90 -8.39
CA SER A 382 14.21 -6.98 -9.42
C SER A 382 15.07 -5.71 -9.47
N ASP A 383 14.67 -4.74 -10.27
CA ASP A 383 15.48 -3.56 -10.55
C ASP A 383 15.01 -2.28 -9.84
N ASN A 384 13.86 -2.29 -9.16
CA ASN A 384 13.38 -1.14 -8.40
C ASN A 384 12.76 -1.47 -7.01
N ASN A 385 12.98 -0.59 -6.04
CA ASN A 385 12.47 -0.78 -4.68
C ASN A 385 10.95 -0.66 -4.57
N TYR A 386 10.28 -0.08 -5.56
CA TYR A 386 8.82 0.12 -5.61
C TYR A 386 8.08 -0.99 -6.35
N ASP A 387 8.80 -1.98 -6.90
CA ASP A 387 8.19 -3.15 -7.53
C ASP A 387 7.31 -3.87 -6.50
N MET A 388 6.05 -4.09 -6.82
CA MET A 388 5.07 -4.62 -5.87
C MET A 388 4.21 -5.66 -6.55
N GLY A 389 4.13 -6.81 -5.89
CA GLY A 389 3.28 -7.92 -6.24
C GLY A 389 2.68 -8.52 -4.97
N SER A 390 1.84 -9.53 -5.15
CA SER A 390 1.11 -10.15 -4.05
C SER A 390 1.51 -11.61 -3.84
N LEU A 391 1.53 -12.01 -2.57
CA LEU A 391 1.83 -13.37 -2.15
C LEU A 391 0.53 -14.15 -1.95
N PHE A 392 0.43 -15.32 -2.55
CA PHE A 392 -0.69 -16.24 -2.42
C PHE A 392 -0.21 -17.48 -1.68
N ILE A 393 -1.00 -17.94 -0.72
CA ILE A 393 -0.83 -19.25 -0.09
C ILE A 393 -2.12 -20.02 -0.35
N GLU A 394 -2.02 -21.05 -1.19
CA GLU A 394 -3.16 -21.85 -1.62
C GLU A 394 -3.47 -22.97 -0.62
N GLU A 395 -4.69 -23.50 -0.69
CA GLU A 395 -5.17 -24.57 0.19
C GLU A 395 -4.31 -25.84 0.12
N ASP A 396 -3.73 -26.14 -1.04
CA ASP A 396 -2.84 -27.30 -1.25
C ASP A 396 -1.42 -27.08 -0.70
N GLY A 397 -1.14 -25.90 -0.13
CA GLY A 397 0.16 -25.51 0.39
C GLY A 397 1.09 -24.88 -0.64
N THR A 398 0.68 -24.76 -1.91
CA THR A 398 1.43 -24.03 -2.93
C THR A 398 1.49 -22.54 -2.59
N TRP A 399 2.68 -21.97 -2.67
CA TRP A 399 2.87 -20.53 -2.60
C TRP A 399 3.06 -19.98 -4.00
N ARG A 400 2.40 -18.86 -4.32
CA ARG A 400 2.61 -18.13 -5.57
C ARG A 400 2.96 -16.68 -5.30
N LEU A 401 3.79 -16.12 -6.18
CA LEU A 401 4.02 -14.69 -6.25
C LEU A 401 3.72 -14.23 -7.68
N ILE A 402 2.82 -13.27 -7.82
CA ILE A 402 2.60 -12.54 -9.08
C ILE A 402 3.12 -11.13 -8.88
N ALA A 403 4.20 -10.80 -9.59
CA ALA A 403 4.94 -9.55 -9.39
C ALA A 403 5.72 -9.13 -10.65
N PRO A 404 6.03 -7.82 -10.80
CA PRO A 404 6.93 -7.34 -11.85
C PRO A 404 8.38 -7.62 -11.49
N THR A 405 8.82 -8.88 -11.63
CA THR A 405 10.20 -9.29 -11.32
C THR A 405 11.11 -9.30 -12.54
N GLU A 406 10.52 -9.31 -13.73
CA GLU A 406 11.25 -9.32 -14.98
C GLU A 406 11.45 -7.89 -15.48
N VAL A 407 12.60 -7.63 -16.12
CA VAL A 407 12.95 -6.29 -16.61
C VAL A 407 11.95 -5.85 -17.67
N GLY A 408 11.34 -4.69 -17.46
CA GLY A 408 10.43 -4.06 -18.42
C GLY A 408 11.10 -3.09 -19.40
N PRO A 409 10.30 -2.43 -20.25
CA PRO A 409 10.77 -1.46 -21.25
C PRO A 409 11.37 -0.17 -20.65
N GLN A 410 11.12 0.14 -19.37
CA GLN A 410 11.79 1.22 -18.64
C GLN A 410 12.60 0.65 -17.46
N PRO A 411 13.78 0.04 -17.70
CA PRO A 411 14.58 -0.55 -16.64
C PRO A 411 14.92 0.45 -15.52
N PHE A 412 14.92 -0.06 -14.29
CA PHE A 412 15.17 0.65 -13.03
C PHE A 412 14.17 1.74 -12.65
N ASN A 413 13.10 1.93 -13.43
CA ASN A 413 11.89 2.61 -12.98
C ASN A 413 10.93 1.59 -12.36
N PRO A 414 9.95 2.00 -11.54
CA PRO A 414 9.03 1.04 -10.92
C PRO A 414 8.35 0.12 -11.93
N GLY A 415 8.18 -1.12 -11.52
CA GLY A 415 7.55 -2.17 -12.31
C GLY A 415 8.48 -2.79 -13.34
N GLY A 416 7.87 -3.57 -14.22
CA GLY A 416 8.58 -4.38 -15.20
C GLY A 416 7.60 -5.27 -15.95
N GLU A 417 8.07 -6.41 -16.43
CA GLU A 417 7.18 -7.47 -16.91
C GLU A 417 6.74 -8.34 -15.74
N ILE A 418 5.47 -8.77 -15.74
CA ILE A 418 4.89 -9.60 -14.70
C ILE A 418 5.34 -11.06 -14.87
N ALA A 419 5.80 -11.67 -13.79
CA ALA A 419 6.03 -13.10 -13.70
C ALA A 419 5.23 -13.73 -12.56
N LEU A 420 4.95 -15.01 -12.76
CA LEU A 420 4.37 -15.94 -11.81
C LEU A 420 5.48 -16.87 -11.29
N TRP A 421 5.77 -16.75 -10.01
CA TRP A 421 6.68 -17.64 -9.29
C TRP A 421 5.91 -18.60 -8.41
N LYS A 422 6.46 -19.80 -8.22
CA LYS A 422 5.87 -20.86 -7.42
C LYS A 422 6.89 -21.43 -6.42
N SER A 423 6.41 -21.73 -5.22
CA SER A 423 7.12 -22.52 -4.22
C SER A 423 6.19 -23.61 -3.68
N VAL A 424 6.75 -24.80 -3.46
CA VAL A 424 6.04 -25.97 -2.89
C VAL A 424 6.66 -26.43 -1.57
N ASP A 425 7.59 -25.64 -1.03
CA ASP A 425 8.38 -25.95 0.17
C ASP A 425 8.33 -24.82 1.20
N GLN A 426 7.21 -24.09 1.23
CA GLN A 426 6.95 -22.97 2.13
C GLN A 426 7.96 -21.82 1.97
N GLY A 427 8.29 -21.50 0.71
CA GLY A 427 9.12 -20.37 0.35
C GLY A 427 10.61 -20.58 0.53
N LYS A 428 11.09 -21.82 0.76
CA LYS A 428 12.53 -22.12 0.85
C LYS A 428 13.21 -22.06 -0.52
N SER A 429 12.50 -22.47 -1.56
CA SER A 429 12.92 -22.32 -2.95
C SER A 429 11.76 -21.88 -3.83
N TRP A 430 12.10 -21.14 -4.90
CA TRP A 430 11.15 -20.59 -5.85
C TRP A 430 11.56 -20.92 -7.27
N THR A 431 10.58 -21.14 -8.13
CA THR A 431 10.77 -21.32 -9.57
C THR A 431 9.84 -20.37 -10.31
N MET A 432 10.36 -19.63 -11.29
CA MET A 432 9.51 -18.88 -12.21
C MET A 432 8.75 -19.88 -13.07
N GLU A 433 7.45 -19.98 -12.87
CA GLU A 433 6.58 -20.91 -13.61
C GLU A 433 6.23 -20.33 -14.98
N LYS A 434 5.96 -19.03 -15.03
CA LYS A 434 5.55 -18.34 -16.26
C LYS A 434 5.85 -16.85 -16.20
N GLN A 435 6.35 -16.28 -17.30
CA GLN A 435 6.33 -14.84 -17.51
C GLN A 435 4.99 -14.46 -18.17
N LEU A 436 4.18 -13.64 -17.50
CA LEU A 436 2.80 -13.34 -17.89
C LEU A 436 2.71 -12.24 -18.96
N THR A 437 3.64 -11.28 -18.93
CA THR A 437 3.71 -10.18 -19.91
C THR A 437 5.10 -10.11 -20.53
N LYS A 438 5.21 -9.65 -21.77
CA LYS A 438 6.48 -9.54 -22.51
C LYS A 438 6.38 -8.49 -23.60
N ASP A 439 7.51 -7.88 -23.93
CA ASP A 439 7.63 -6.86 -24.98
C ASP A 439 6.58 -5.73 -24.81
N SER A 440 6.23 -5.43 -23.56
CA SER A 440 5.23 -4.43 -23.23
C SER A 440 5.78 -3.04 -23.55
N PRO A 441 4.94 -2.07 -23.93
CA PRO A 441 5.39 -0.70 -24.15
C PRO A 441 5.68 0.04 -22.84
N TYR A 442 5.06 -0.41 -21.73
CA TYR A 442 5.14 0.19 -20.40
C TYR A 442 5.48 -0.85 -19.34
N ASN A 443 6.13 -0.40 -18.25
CA ASN A 443 6.28 -1.22 -17.05
C ASN A 443 4.91 -1.47 -16.39
N HIS A 444 4.65 -2.72 -16.03
CA HIS A 444 3.53 -3.12 -15.20
C HIS A 444 3.89 -2.96 -13.72
N THR A 445 3.01 -2.39 -12.91
CA THR A 445 3.30 -2.04 -11.51
C THR A 445 2.17 -2.47 -10.56
N TYR A 446 2.51 -2.70 -9.29
CA TYR A 446 1.55 -2.96 -8.20
C TYR A 446 0.51 -4.05 -8.52
N ALA A 447 0.97 -5.29 -8.72
CA ALA A 447 0.10 -6.45 -8.90
C ALA A 447 -0.56 -6.87 -7.58
N ARG A 448 -1.88 -6.82 -7.53
CA ARG A 448 -2.69 -6.99 -6.32
C ARG A 448 -3.54 -8.25 -6.38
N ARG A 449 -3.55 -9.01 -5.29
CA ARG A 449 -4.48 -10.13 -5.10
C ARG A 449 -5.84 -9.66 -4.59
N PRO A 450 -6.95 -10.25 -5.06
CA PRO A 450 -8.23 -10.14 -4.40
C PRO A 450 -8.26 -10.87 -3.05
N ILE A 451 -9.18 -10.47 -2.19
CA ILE A 451 -9.58 -11.25 -1.01
C ILE A 451 -10.60 -12.30 -1.43
N ASN A 452 -10.49 -13.50 -0.85
CA ASN A 452 -11.29 -14.68 -1.20
C ASN A 452 -11.15 -15.06 -2.68
N VAL A 453 -9.94 -14.95 -3.24
CA VAL A 453 -9.66 -15.03 -4.69
C VAL A 453 -10.40 -16.16 -5.44
N HIS A 454 -10.94 -15.83 -6.62
CA HIS A 454 -11.53 -16.79 -7.56
C HIS A 454 -10.55 -17.08 -8.70
N PRO A 455 -10.44 -18.32 -9.22
CA PRO A 455 -9.45 -18.65 -10.26
C PRO A 455 -9.53 -17.80 -11.53
N ASP A 456 -10.71 -17.37 -11.98
CA ASP A 456 -10.87 -16.56 -13.19
C ASP A 456 -10.49 -15.07 -13.01
N PHE A 457 -10.30 -14.60 -11.78
CA PHE A 457 -9.78 -13.26 -11.47
C PHE A 457 -8.84 -13.36 -10.27
N TYR A 458 -7.56 -13.50 -10.57
CA TYR A 458 -6.52 -13.87 -9.63
C TYR A 458 -5.60 -12.71 -9.25
N ALA A 459 -5.33 -11.80 -10.19
CA ALA A 459 -4.58 -10.57 -9.92
C ALA A 459 -5.13 -9.40 -10.75
N ILE A 460 -4.92 -8.18 -10.25
CA ILE A 460 -5.19 -6.92 -10.97
C ILE A 460 -4.01 -5.95 -10.80
N TRP A 461 -3.66 -5.23 -11.87
CA TRP A 461 -2.56 -4.25 -11.85
C TRP A 461 -2.75 -3.16 -12.90
N ALA A 462 -1.88 -2.15 -12.86
CA ALA A 462 -1.80 -1.10 -13.86
C ALA A 462 -0.45 -1.09 -14.56
N ASP A 463 -0.35 -0.46 -15.72
CA ASP A 463 0.90 -0.13 -16.38
C ASP A 463 0.98 1.34 -16.77
N GLY A 464 2.19 1.84 -17.01
CA GLY A 464 2.42 3.16 -17.56
C GLY A 464 3.90 3.48 -17.65
N HIS A 465 4.26 4.49 -18.44
CA HIS A 465 5.65 4.78 -18.73
C HIS A 465 6.37 5.36 -17.51
N GLY A 466 7.49 4.73 -17.11
CA GLY A 466 8.21 5.12 -15.88
C GLY A 466 9.04 6.41 -15.96
N ARG A 467 9.11 7.07 -17.12
CA ARG A 467 9.98 8.26 -17.34
C ARG A 467 9.26 9.48 -17.93
N GLN A 468 7.99 9.37 -18.29
CA GLN A 468 7.20 10.46 -18.85
C GLN A 468 5.71 10.16 -18.67
N SER A 469 4.86 11.19 -18.72
CA SER A 469 3.41 11.00 -18.69
C SER A 469 2.95 10.10 -19.84
N SER A 470 2.04 9.20 -19.55
CA SER A 470 1.46 8.27 -20.52
C SER A 470 0.03 7.93 -20.15
N GLU A 471 -0.66 7.24 -21.04
CA GLU A 471 -1.82 6.45 -20.62
C GLU A 471 -1.43 5.45 -19.53
N SER A 472 -2.40 5.09 -18.70
CA SER A 472 -2.27 4.04 -17.69
C SER A 472 -3.39 3.03 -17.86
N ARG A 473 -3.02 1.79 -18.17
CA ARG A 473 -3.95 0.72 -18.55
C ARG A 473 -4.05 -0.28 -17.42
N LEU A 474 -5.21 -0.92 -17.29
CA LEU A 474 -5.47 -1.88 -16.23
C LEU A 474 -5.54 -3.29 -16.81
N PHE A 475 -5.05 -4.26 -16.05
CA PHE A 475 -4.96 -5.65 -16.45
C PHE A 475 -5.47 -6.54 -15.34
N ILE A 476 -6.06 -7.67 -15.71
CA ILE A 476 -6.37 -8.76 -14.81
C ILE A 476 -5.70 -10.04 -15.32
N SER A 477 -5.45 -10.99 -14.42
CA SER A 477 -5.09 -12.35 -14.81
C SER A 477 -5.96 -13.38 -14.13
N ASP A 478 -6.12 -14.53 -14.76
CA ASP A 478 -6.60 -15.75 -14.09
C ASP A 478 -5.44 -16.47 -13.38
N LYS A 479 -5.76 -17.59 -12.72
CA LYS A 479 -4.81 -18.41 -11.95
C LYS A 479 -3.77 -19.08 -12.85
N GLU A 480 -4.15 -19.42 -14.08
CA GLU A 480 -3.32 -20.01 -15.13
C GLU A 480 -2.35 -18.98 -15.76
N GLY A 481 -2.52 -17.70 -15.42
CA GLY A 481 -1.69 -16.60 -15.89
C GLY A 481 -2.03 -16.18 -17.32
N ASN A 482 -3.27 -16.33 -17.76
CA ASN A 482 -3.79 -15.63 -18.93
C ASN A 482 -4.09 -14.19 -18.52
N VAL A 483 -3.72 -13.23 -19.36
CA VAL A 483 -3.77 -11.79 -19.05
C VAL A 483 -4.75 -11.10 -19.97
N SER A 484 -5.71 -10.39 -19.39
CA SER A 484 -6.68 -9.57 -20.13
C SER A 484 -6.51 -8.11 -19.74
N MET A 485 -6.34 -7.25 -20.74
CA MET A 485 -6.38 -5.79 -20.55
C MET A 485 -7.84 -5.32 -20.44
N LEU A 486 -8.14 -4.49 -19.45
CA LEU A 486 -9.44 -3.83 -19.34
C LEU A 486 -9.56 -2.75 -20.44
N PRO A 487 -10.72 -2.63 -21.09
CA PRO A 487 -10.90 -1.74 -22.24
C PRO A 487 -10.87 -0.27 -21.83
N GLN A 488 -9.97 0.53 -22.40
CA GLN A 488 -9.94 1.98 -22.16
C GLN A 488 -11.20 2.70 -22.68
N LYS A 489 -11.91 2.07 -23.61
CA LYS A 489 -13.19 2.53 -24.15
C LYS A 489 -14.13 1.35 -24.40
N MET A 490 -15.41 1.54 -24.09
CA MET A 490 -16.48 0.57 -24.16
C MET A 490 -17.70 1.21 -24.83
N ASP A 491 -18.13 0.61 -25.94
CA ASP A 491 -19.35 1.03 -26.65
C ASP A 491 -20.62 0.31 -26.14
N ALA A 492 -20.46 -0.63 -25.20
CA ALA A 492 -21.53 -1.40 -24.58
C ALA A 492 -21.46 -1.28 -23.05
N LYS A 493 -22.61 -1.45 -22.37
CA LYS A 493 -22.71 -1.39 -20.91
C LYS A 493 -21.93 -2.49 -20.21
N LYS A 494 -21.76 -3.64 -20.87
CA LYS A 494 -20.96 -4.78 -20.45
C LYS A 494 -20.23 -5.34 -21.65
N ILE A 495 -19.03 -5.89 -21.42
CA ILE A 495 -18.32 -6.67 -22.42
C ILE A 495 -17.79 -7.95 -21.80
N LYS A 496 -17.70 -9.01 -22.59
CA LYS A 496 -16.97 -10.22 -22.22
C LYS A 496 -15.48 -10.00 -22.41
N LEU A 497 -14.68 -10.28 -21.38
CA LEU A 497 -13.22 -10.25 -21.53
C LEU A 497 -12.75 -11.49 -22.29
N GLY A 498 -11.88 -11.29 -23.28
CA GLY A 498 -11.18 -12.39 -23.95
C GLY A 498 -10.22 -13.05 -22.96
N LYS A 499 -10.23 -14.39 -22.92
CA LYS A 499 -9.23 -15.18 -22.20
C LYS A 499 -7.96 -15.31 -23.02
#